data_AF-A0A9D6FLE0-F1
#
_entry.id   AF-A0A9D6FLE0-F1
#
_cell.length_a   1.000
_cell.length_b   1.000
_cell.length_c   1.000
_cell.angle_alpha   90.00
_cell.angle_beta   90.00
_cell.angle_gamma   90.00
#
_symmetry.space_group_name_H-M   'P 1'
#
loop_
_entity.id
_entity.type
_entity.pdbx_description
1 polymer ?
#
loop_
_entity_poly.entity_id
_entity_poly.type
_entity_poly.pdbx_seq_one_letter_code
_entity_poly.pdbx_strand_id
1 'polypeptide(L)'
;MKKPSAGFEIMAMSTAKPDHTLQILTLSEYRILKAAADLMVPEAVDSPETDLAFKIDTVLAQVRPQLQSQFKQLLWLVEWGGPFLSFRFQRFTRMPPQGQARYLIAWERSRLPLKRMGFQALKRSVMAAYYGSEPSWQGIGYKGPWLHRGFPHEFEGKGIQTPSA
;
A
#
# COMPACT_ATOMS: atom_id res chain seq x y z
N MET A 1 -38.99 0.55 -20.00
CA MET A 1 -38.06 1.56 -19.43
C MET A 1 -37.42 0.96 -18.18
N LYS A 2 -36.15 0.57 -18.26
CA LYS A 2 -35.38 -0.07 -17.18
C LYS A 2 -34.37 0.97 -16.68
N LYS A 3 -34.38 1.26 -15.37
CA LYS A 3 -33.52 2.28 -14.73
C LYS A 3 -32.04 2.05 -15.08
N PRO A 4 -31.25 3.09 -15.41
CA PRO A 4 -29.82 2.94 -15.60
C PRO A 4 -29.12 2.61 -14.27
N SER A 5 -28.23 1.62 -14.35
CA SER A 5 -27.39 1.10 -13.28
C SER A 5 -26.50 2.20 -12.68
N ALA A 6 -26.61 2.41 -11.37
CA ALA A 6 -25.75 3.27 -10.57
C ALA A 6 -24.35 2.62 -10.39
N GLY A 7 -23.57 2.59 -11.47
CA GLY A 7 -22.24 1.96 -11.51
C GLY A 7 -21.16 2.81 -12.16
N PHE A 8 -21.35 4.13 -12.27
CA PHE A 8 -20.42 5.00 -13.01
C PHE A 8 -20.19 6.37 -12.36
N GLU A 9 -20.21 6.42 -11.03
CA GLU A 9 -19.95 7.63 -10.25
C GLU A 9 -18.62 7.59 -9.47
N ILE A 10 -17.60 6.90 -10.00
CA ILE A 10 -16.23 7.02 -9.48
C ILE A 10 -15.46 8.02 -10.34
N MET A 11 -15.87 9.28 -10.24
CA MET A 11 -15.09 10.44 -10.69
C MET A 11 -14.64 11.22 -9.46
N ALA A 12 -13.88 10.55 -8.58
CA ALA A 12 -13.12 11.23 -7.54
C ALA A 12 -11.64 11.19 -7.95
N MET A 13 -11.17 12.32 -8.48
CA MET A 13 -9.79 12.75 -8.25
C MET A 13 -9.50 12.46 -6.77
N SER A 14 -8.42 11.77 -6.41
CA SER A 14 -8.09 11.56 -4.99
C SER A 14 -7.72 12.93 -4.37
N THR A 15 -8.75 13.64 -3.93
CA THR A 15 -8.73 14.87 -3.15
C THR A 15 -8.61 14.57 -1.66
N ALA A 16 -8.58 13.28 -1.29
CA ALA A 16 -8.49 12.80 0.07
C ALA A 16 -7.37 13.55 0.83
N LYS A 17 -7.82 14.26 1.87
CA LYS A 17 -6.97 14.87 2.87
C LYS A 17 -6.74 13.80 3.94
N PRO A 18 -5.54 13.70 4.52
CA PRO A 18 -5.34 12.79 5.64
C PRO A 18 -6.18 13.27 6.83
N ASP A 19 -6.80 12.33 7.53
CA ASP A 19 -7.57 12.61 8.76
C ASP A 19 -6.65 13.00 9.93
N HIS A 20 -5.37 12.64 9.82
CA HIS A 20 -4.34 12.84 10.82
C HIS A 20 -3.16 13.65 10.25
N THR A 21 -2.37 14.26 11.13
CA THR A 21 -1.18 15.05 10.73
C THR A 21 -0.07 14.15 10.19
N LEU A 22 0.38 14.42 8.97
CA LEU A 22 1.52 13.72 8.36
C LEU A 22 2.83 14.05 9.07
N GLN A 23 3.67 13.05 9.30
CA GLN A 23 4.96 13.15 9.97
C GLN A 23 6.11 13.37 8.98
N ILE A 24 6.15 12.60 7.89
CA ILE A 24 7.26 12.60 6.93
C ILE A 24 6.81 13.08 5.55
N LEU A 25 5.71 12.56 5.04
CA LEU A 25 5.21 12.83 3.71
C LEU A 25 4.55 14.21 3.63
N THR A 26 4.74 14.87 2.50
CA THR A 26 3.92 16.02 2.12
C THR A 26 2.54 15.56 1.64
N LEU A 27 1.57 16.47 1.56
CA LEU A 27 0.23 16.17 1.06
C LEU A 27 0.24 15.58 -0.37
N SER A 28 1.15 16.05 -1.23
CA SER A 28 1.30 15.53 -2.60
C SER A 28 1.84 14.10 -2.60
N GLU A 29 2.86 13.82 -1.79
CA GLU A 29 3.45 12.49 -1.65
C GLU A 29 2.44 11.50 -1.05
N TYR A 30 1.70 11.92 -0.03
CA TYR A 30 0.60 11.16 0.55
C TYR A 30 -0.44 10.79 -0.51
N ARG A 31 -0.88 11.73 -1.37
CA ARG A 31 -1.86 11.44 -2.42
C ARG A 31 -1.36 10.46 -3.47
N ILE A 32 -0.08 10.53 -3.84
CA ILE A 32 0.53 9.56 -4.76
C ILE A 32 0.50 8.16 -4.13
N LEU A 33 0.92 8.06 -2.86
CA LEU A 33 0.93 6.79 -2.13
C LEU A 33 -0.48 6.24 -1.91
N LYS A 34 -1.44 7.09 -1.53
CA LYS A 34 -2.85 6.73 -1.33
C LYS A 34 -3.45 6.16 -2.61
N ALA A 35 -3.27 6.83 -3.75
CA ALA A 35 -3.73 6.35 -5.04
C ALA A 35 -3.11 4.97 -5.41
N ALA A 36 -1.83 4.75 -5.11
CA ALA A 36 -1.21 3.45 -5.33
C ALA A 36 -1.74 2.37 -4.36
N ALA A 37 -1.92 2.71 -3.08
CA ALA A 37 -2.39 1.80 -2.06
C ALA A 37 -3.84 1.35 -2.32
N ASP A 38 -4.72 2.28 -2.67
CA ASP A 38 -6.14 2.02 -2.97
C ASP A 38 -6.32 1.08 -4.17
N LEU A 39 -5.39 1.13 -5.13
CA LEU A 39 -5.39 0.20 -6.27
C LEU A 39 -4.87 -1.19 -5.89
N MET A 40 -3.89 -1.26 -4.99
CA MET A 40 -3.27 -2.52 -4.59
C MET A 40 -4.12 -3.31 -3.60
N VAL A 41 -4.89 -2.60 -2.77
CA VAL A 41 -5.77 -3.17 -1.75
C VAL A 41 -7.13 -2.45 -1.79
N PRO A 42 -8.01 -2.80 -2.74
CA PRO A 42 -9.31 -2.17 -2.86
C PRO A 42 -10.19 -2.33 -1.62
N GLU A 43 -10.00 -3.41 -0.84
CA GLU A 43 -10.76 -3.64 0.39
C GLU A 43 -10.44 -2.62 1.49
N ALA A 44 -9.32 -1.91 1.38
CA ALA A 44 -8.89 -0.89 2.33
C ALA A 44 -9.55 0.48 2.11
N VAL A 45 -10.22 0.69 0.97
CA VAL A 45 -10.68 2.03 0.56
C VAL A 45 -11.79 2.58 1.45
N ASP A 46 -12.66 1.70 1.94
CA ASP A 46 -13.91 2.09 2.62
C ASP A 46 -13.78 2.18 4.16
N SER A 47 -12.58 1.97 4.71
CA SER A 47 -12.35 1.99 6.16
C SER A 47 -11.24 3.00 6.53
N PRO A 48 -11.54 4.06 7.30
CA PRO A 48 -10.54 5.02 7.80
C PRO A 48 -9.42 4.35 8.61
N GLU A 49 -9.73 3.25 9.31
CA GLU A 49 -8.74 2.45 10.04
C GLU A 49 -7.73 1.76 9.11
N THR A 50 -7.97 1.81 7.80
CA THR A 50 -7.14 1.22 6.76
C THR A 50 -6.51 2.29 5.86
N ASP A 51 -6.31 3.53 6.33
CA ASP A 51 -5.48 4.51 5.63
C ASP A 51 -4.01 4.05 5.61
N LEU A 52 -3.69 3.24 4.60
CA LEU A 52 -2.37 2.63 4.42
C LEU A 52 -1.29 3.69 4.14
N ALA A 53 -1.65 4.79 3.48
CA ALA A 53 -0.70 5.85 3.19
C ALA A 53 -0.27 6.56 4.48
N PHE A 54 -1.20 6.83 5.40
CA PHE A 54 -0.90 7.37 6.71
C PHE A 54 -0.11 6.40 7.60
N LYS A 55 -0.43 5.09 7.57
CA LYS A 55 0.34 4.07 8.29
C LYS A 55 1.79 4.01 7.81
N ILE A 56 2.00 4.02 6.50
CA ILE A 56 3.35 4.03 5.92
C ILE A 56 4.09 5.31 6.31
N ASP A 57 3.44 6.47 6.30
CA ASP A 57 4.02 7.73 6.78
C ASP A 57 4.51 7.63 8.24
N THR A 58 3.70 7.03 9.11
CA THR A 58 4.05 6.78 10.52
C THR A 58 5.24 5.83 10.66
N VAL A 59 5.31 4.78 9.82
CA VAL A 59 6.45 3.86 9.79
C VAL A 59 7.71 4.57 9.30
N LEU A 60 7.61 5.41 8.26
CA LEU A 60 8.75 6.15 7.71
C LEU A 60 9.40 7.07 8.74
N ALA A 61 8.64 7.59 9.71
CA ALA A 61 9.18 8.39 10.80
C ALA A 61 10.21 7.64 11.68
N GLN A 62 10.14 6.31 11.70
CA GLN A 62 11.04 5.43 12.46
C GLN A 62 12.24 4.95 11.64
N VAL A 63 12.27 5.25 10.34
CA VAL A 63 13.32 4.81 9.42
C VAL A 63 14.40 5.90 9.27
N ARG A 64 15.63 5.51 8.96
CA ARG A 64 16.75 6.43 8.70
C ARG A 64 16.40 7.49 7.63
N PRO A 65 16.85 8.75 7.76
CA PRO A 65 16.52 9.83 6.82
C PRO A 65 16.85 9.54 5.34
N GLN A 66 17.90 8.77 5.08
CA GLN A 66 18.28 8.38 3.72
C GLN A 66 17.19 7.54 3.05
N LEU A 67 16.59 6.59 3.78
CA LEU A 67 15.51 5.75 3.27
C LEU A 67 14.20 6.54 3.12
N GLN A 68 13.93 7.50 4.02
CA GLN A 68 12.80 8.44 3.86
C GLN A 68 12.92 9.22 2.54
N SER A 69 14.10 9.77 2.26
CA SER A 69 14.39 10.51 1.03
C SER A 69 14.26 9.61 -0.21
N GLN A 70 14.81 8.40 -0.17
CA GLN A 70 14.68 7.43 -1.27
C GLN A 70 13.22 7.05 -1.53
N PHE A 71 12.41 6.89 -0.49
CA PHE A 71 10.99 6.60 -0.65
C PHE A 71 10.23 7.78 -1.26
N LYS A 72 10.51 9.01 -0.84
CA LYS A 72 9.95 10.22 -1.46
C LYS A 72 10.35 10.35 -2.94
N GLN A 73 11.62 10.11 -3.26
CA GLN A 73 12.11 10.10 -4.64
C GLN A 73 11.37 9.06 -5.49
N LEU A 74 11.11 7.87 -4.93
CA LEU A 74 10.29 6.85 -5.59
C LEU A 74 8.87 7.37 -5.88
N LEU A 75 8.19 8.02 -4.94
CA LEU A 75 6.86 8.59 -5.17
C LEU A 75 6.87 9.64 -6.29
N TRP A 76 7.86 10.52 -6.31
CA TRP A 76 8.02 11.48 -7.39
C TRP A 76 8.35 10.83 -8.73
N LEU A 77 9.12 9.74 -8.74
CA LEU A 77 9.39 8.94 -9.93
C LEU A 77 8.11 8.27 -10.46
N VAL A 78 7.21 7.83 -9.58
CA VAL A 78 5.90 7.30 -9.98
C VAL A 78 5.04 8.40 -10.60
N GLU A 79 4.96 9.57 -9.96
CA GLU A 79 4.13 10.69 -10.41
C GLU A 79 4.59 11.30 -11.74
N TRP A 80 5.89 11.50 -11.92
CA TRP A 80 6.47 12.21 -13.07
C TRP A 80 7.32 11.36 -14.01
N GLY A 81 7.61 10.09 -13.67
CA GLY A 81 8.40 9.21 -14.52
C GLY A 81 7.67 8.75 -15.79
N GLY A 82 6.39 9.07 -15.93
CA GLY A 82 5.55 8.71 -17.07
C GLY A 82 6.16 8.99 -18.44
N PRO A 83 6.60 10.24 -18.75
CA PRO A 83 7.10 10.60 -20.08
C PRO A 83 8.37 9.83 -20.46
N PHE A 84 9.31 9.71 -19.52
CA PHE A 84 10.63 9.12 -19.76
C PHE A 84 10.63 7.61 -19.68
N LEU A 85 9.89 7.06 -18.72
CA LEU A 85 9.95 5.64 -18.43
C LEU A 85 8.86 4.87 -19.18
N SER A 86 7.70 5.48 -19.45
CA SER A 86 6.52 4.77 -19.98
C SER A 86 5.83 5.46 -21.16
N PHE A 87 6.45 6.50 -21.76
CA PHE A 87 5.88 7.31 -22.85
C PHE A 87 4.46 7.82 -22.56
N ARG A 88 4.18 8.15 -21.29
CA ARG A 88 2.89 8.70 -20.84
C ARG A 88 3.06 10.11 -20.32
N PHE A 89 2.42 11.08 -20.95
CA PHE A 89 2.53 12.51 -20.62
C PHE A 89 1.59 12.97 -19.50
N GLN A 90 0.75 12.08 -18.97
CA GLN A 90 -0.13 12.37 -17.85
C GLN A 90 0.52 11.94 -16.53
N ARG A 91 0.35 12.75 -15.48
CA ARG A 91 0.81 12.39 -14.13
C ARG A 91 0.01 11.24 -13.56
N PHE A 92 0.64 10.38 -12.75
CA PHE A 92 0.00 9.20 -12.16
C PHE A 92 -1.30 9.54 -11.43
N THR A 93 -1.28 10.49 -10.49
CA THR A 93 -2.46 10.89 -9.72
C THR A 93 -3.59 11.50 -10.57
N ARG A 94 -3.28 11.98 -11.78
CA ARG A 94 -4.27 12.51 -12.72
C ARG A 94 -4.86 11.44 -13.63
N MET A 95 -4.29 10.24 -13.70
CA MET A 95 -4.83 9.15 -14.52
C MET A 95 -6.13 8.59 -13.90
N PRO A 96 -7.07 8.08 -14.72
CA PRO A 96 -8.20 7.32 -14.21
C PRO A 96 -7.71 6.02 -13.52
N PRO A 97 -8.48 5.41 -12.60
CA PRO A 97 -8.05 4.23 -11.84
C PRO A 97 -7.51 3.08 -12.72
N GLN A 98 -8.19 2.78 -13.84
CA GLN A 98 -7.71 1.77 -14.79
C GLN A 98 -6.37 2.15 -15.44
N GLY A 99 -6.15 3.44 -15.69
CA GLY A 99 -4.89 3.97 -16.23
C GLY A 99 -3.76 3.85 -15.22
N GLN A 100 -4.02 4.17 -13.95
CA GLN A 100 -3.09 4.01 -12.85
C GLN A 100 -2.69 2.53 -12.66
N ALA A 101 -3.66 1.61 -12.66
CA ALA A 101 -3.41 0.17 -12.58
C ALA A 101 -2.51 -0.33 -13.73
N ARG A 102 -2.85 0.03 -14.98
CA ARG A 102 -2.03 -0.31 -16.15
C ARG A 102 -0.62 0.27 -16.07
N TYR A 103 -0.48 1.46 -15.51
CA TYR A 103 0.82 2.09 -15.31
C TYR A 103 1.70 1.31 -14.32
N LEU A 104 1.17 0.94 -13.15
CA LEU A 104 1.91 0.16 -12.16
C LEU A 104 2.21 -1.27 -12.63
N ILE A 105 1.30 -1.93 -13.34
CA ILE A 105 1.54 -3.25 -13.96
C ILE A 105 2.67 -3.15 -15.01
N ALA A 106 2.72 -2.06 -15.78
CA ALA A 106 3.81 -1.84 -16.73
C ALA A 106 5.17 -1.64 -16.03
N TRP A 107 5.19 -1.10 -14.81
CA TRP A 107 6.40 -1.03 -13.99
C TRP A 107 6.82 -2.40 -13.48
N GLU A 108 5.88 -3.20 -12.98
CA GLU A 108 6.10 -4.57 -12.53
C GLU A 108 6.73 -5.45 -13.62
N ARG A 109 6.19 -5.38 -14.84
CA ARG A 109 6.61 -6.21 -15.99
C ARG A 109 7.76 -5.63 -16.82
N SER A 110 8.29 -4.49 -16.42
CA SER A 110 9.32 -3.77 -17.19
C SER A 110 10.64 -4.53 -17.26
N ARG A 111 11.36 -4.39 -18.38
CA ARG A 111 12.76 -4.85 -18.50
C ARG A 111 13.75 -3.97 -17.73
N LEU A 112 13.37 -2.72 -17.42
CA LEU A 112 14.18 -1.78 -16.63
C LEU A 112 14.16 -2.14 -15.14
N PRO A 113 15.31 -2.48 -14.51
CA PRO A 113 15.37 -2.86 -13.10
C PRO A 113 14.80 -1.80 -12.16
N LEU A 114 15.06 -0.52 -12.44
CA LEU A 114 14.58 0.61 -11.64
C LEU A 114 13.05 0.60 -11.46
N LYS A 115 12.30 0.35 -12.54
CA LYS A 115 10.83 0.27 -12.47
C LYS A 115 10.36 -0.90 -11.61
N ARG A 116 10.97 -2.07 -11.77
CA ARG A 116 10.62 -3.26 -11.00
C ARG A 116 10.92 -3.06 -9.52
N MET A 117 12.09 -2.49 -9.19
CA MET A 117 12.47 -2.16 -7.82
C MET A 117 11.50 -1.17 -7.20
N GLY A 118 11.14 -0.10 -7.93
CA GLY A 118 10.17 0.88 -7.46
C GLY A 118 8.78 0.29 -7.21
N PHE A 119 8.28 -0.53 -8.13
CA PHE A 119 7.02 -1.24 -7.94
C PHE A 119 7.06 -2.17 -6.72
N GLN A 120 8.14 -2.96 -6.56
CA GLN A 120 8.28 -3.86 -5.43
C GLN A 120 8.40 -3.13 -4.10
N ALA A 121 9.08 -1.98 -4.06
CA ALA A 121 9.15 -1.14 -2.87
C ALA A 121 7.76 -0.64 -2.46
N LEU A 122 6.97 -0.10 -3.39
CA LEU A 122 5.58 0.30 -3.13
C LEU A 122 4.73 -0.89 -2.65
N LYS A 123 4.74 -1.99 -3.41
CA LYS A 123 3.94 -3.18 -3.10
C LYS A 123 4.27 -3.71 -1.72
N ARG A 124 5.55 -3.85 -1.37
CA ARG A 124 5.97 -4.37 -0.06
C ARG A 124 5.55 -3.44 1.07
N SER A 125 5.70 -2.12 0.90
CA SER A 125 5.26 -1.15 1.91
C SER A 125 3.74 -1.20 2.12
N VAL A 126 2.96 -1.24 1.04
CA VAL A 126 1.49 -1.32 1.12
C VAL A 126 1.03 -2.63 1.76
N MET A 127 1.57 -3.77 1.30
CA MET A 127 1.20 -5.07 1.86
C MET A 127 1.61 -5.21 3.33
N ALA A 128 2.79 -4.71 3.71
CA ALA A 128 3.22 -4.69 5.10
C ALA A 128 2.30 -3.83 5.98
N ALA A 129 1.89 -2.66 5.49
CA ALA A 129 0.96 -1.79 6.21
C ALA A 129 -0.44 -2.40 6.35
N TYR A 130 -0.92 -3.10 5.30
CA TYR A 130 -2.24 -3.74 5.32
C TYR A 130 -2.27 -4.94 6.26
N TYR A 131 -1.43 -5.96 6.01
CA TYR A 131 -1.41 -7.19 6.81
C TYR A 131 -0.87 -6.99 8.24
N GLY A 132 -0.10 -5.93 8.46
CA GLY A 132 0.32 -5.50 9.79
C GLY A 132 -0.81 -4.90 10.64
N SER A 133 -2.01 -4.72 10.09
CA SER A 133 -3.12 -4.07 10.77
C SER A 133 -4.29 -5.00 11.08
N GLU A 134 -4.89 -4.81 12.25
CA GLU A 134 -6.00 -5.60 12.78
C GLU A 134 -7.23 -5.71 11.84
N PRO A 135 -7.64 -4.64 11.12
CA PRO A 135 -8.77 -4.73 10.18
C PRO A 135 -8.59 -5.81 9.10
N SER A 136 -7.35 -6.14 8.73
CA SER A 136 -7.08 -7.19 7.73
C SER A 136 -7.21 -8.62 8.30
N TRP A 137 -7.05 -8.79 9.61
CA TRP A 137 -6.86 -10.10 10.24
C TRP A 137 -8.09 -11.00 10.10
N GLN A 138 -9.30 -10.44 10.32
CA GLN A 138 -10.54 -11.19 10.20
C GLN A 138 -10.75 -11.70 8.76
N GLY A 139 -10.44 -10.88 7.76
CA GLY A 139 -10.58 -11.22 6.34
C GLY A 139 -9.69 -12.38 5.90
N ILE A 140 -8.55 -12.59 6.55
CA ILE A 140 -7.62 -13.69 6.28
C ILE A 140 -7.74 -14.86 7.26
N GLY A 141 -8.74 -14.84 8.16
CA GLY A 141 -8.92 -15.86 9.19
C GLY A 141 -7.86 -15.85 10.30
N TYR A 142 -7.05 -14.81 10.38
CA TYR A 142 -6.10 -14.61 11.47
C TYR A 142 -6.83 -14.02 12.67
N LYS A 143 -6.78 -14.71 13.81
CA LYS A 143 -7.48 -14.28 15.03
C LYS A 143 -6.71 -13.20 15.82
N GLY A 144 -5.58 -12.73 15.31
CA GLY A 144 -4.65 -11.84 15.98
C GLY A 144 -3.56 -12.55 16.81
N PRO A 145 -2.56 -11.80 17.32
CA PRO A 145 -1.41 -12.32 18.05
C PRO A 145 -1.77 -13.09 19.32
N TRP A 146 -0.98 -14.13 19.62
CA TRP A 146 -1.13 -14.94 20.84
C TRP A 146 -0.92 -14.15 22.13
N LEU A 147 -0.13 -13.06 22.08
CA LEU A 147 0.12 -12.16 23.22
C LEU A 147 -1.15 -11.62 23.87
N HIS A 148 -2.28 -11.55 23.14
CA HIS A 148 -3.56 -11.08 23.68
C HIS A 148 -4.56 -12.22 23.96
N ARG A 149 -4.27 -13.45 23.51
CA ARG A 149 -5.15 -14.63 23.70
C ARG A 149 -4.65 -15.57 24.80
N GLY A 150 -3.40 -15.41 25.23
CA GLY A 150 -2.70 -16.42 26.04
C GLY A 150 -2.18 -17.57 25.16
N PHE A 151 -1.14 -18.26 25.63
CA PHE A 151 -0.71 -19.50 25.01
C PHE A 151 -1.78 -20.58 25.25
N PRO A 152 -2.15 -21.39 24.25
CA PRO A 152 -2.81 -22.65 24.55
C PRO A 152 -1.87 -23.46 25.45
N HIS A 153 -2.33 -23.87 26.63
CA HIS A 153 -1.54 -24.63 27.62
C HIS A 153 -0.96 -25.94 27.05
N GLU A 154 -1.38 -26.37 25.87
CA GLU A 154 -0.86 -27.55 25.17
C GLU A 154 0.55 -27.38 24.59
N PHE A 155 1.03 -26.14 24.40
CA PHE A 155 2.36 -25.84 23.84
C PHE A 155 3.41 -25.46 24.89
N GLU A 156 3.04 -25.51 26.18
CA GLU A 156 3.93 -25.21 27.29
C GLU A 156 4.84 -26.42 27.56
N GLY A 157 6.03 -26.44 26.93
CA GLY A 157 7.17 -27.19 27.46
C GLY A 157 7.33 -28.67 27.10
N LYS A 158 6.84 -29.15 25.95
CA LYS A 158 7.48 -30.31 25.29
C LYS A 158 8.32 -29.79 24.14
N GLY A 159 9.62 -29.61 24.38
CA GLY A 159 10.58 -29.24 23.34
C GLY A 159 10.43 -30.13 22.10
N ILE A 160 10.89 -29.65 20.95
CA ILE A 160 10.95 -30.45 19.71
C ILE A 160 11.64 -31.77 20.07
N GLN A 161 10.90 -32.87 20.10
CA GLN A 161 11.48 -34.18 20.33
C GLN A 161 12.30 -34.51 19.08
N THR A 162 13.61 -34.29 19.13
CA THR A 162 14.52 -34.87 18.15
C THR A 162 14.46 -36.38 18.31
N PRO A 163 14.13 -37.15 17.25
CA PRO A 163 14.11 -38.60 17.35
C PRO A 163 15.52 -39.07 17.71
N SER A 164 15.63 -39.86 18.79
CA SER A 164 16.87 -40.55 19.15
C SER A 164 17.21 -41.53 18.04
N ALA A 165 18.46 -41.49 17.57
CA ALA A 165 19.01 -42.35 16.53
C ALA A 165 19.25 -43.78 17.02
#